data_AF-A0A0D0DDX2-F1
#
_entry.id   AF-A0A0D0DDX2-F1
#
_cell.length_a   1.000
_cell.length_b   1.000
_cell.length_c   1.000
_cell.angle_alpha   90.00
_cell.angle_beta   90.00
_cell.angle_gamma   90.00
#
_symmetry.space_group_name_H-M   'P 1'
#
loop_
_entity.id
_entity.type
_entity.pdbx_description
1 polymer ?
#
loop_
_entity_poly.entity_id
_entity_poly.type
_entity_poly.pdbx_seq_one_letter_code
_entity_poly.pdbx_strand_id
1 'polypeptide(L)' 'MKAYLECVKTIFPEISWQPNHHASLHLDEFLHMYGPMHGWWMFPFERVIGSLQKTNTNHKIG' A
#
# COMPACT_ATOMS: atom_id res chain seq x y z
N MET A 1 10.67 12.66 -2.45
CA MET A 1 11.01 11.31 -2.96
C MET A 1 11.73 11.28 -4.31
N LYS A 2 12.09 12.42 -4.93
CA LYS A 2 12.84 12.43 -6.21
C LYS A 2 14.25 11.83 -6.10
N ALA A 3 15.01 12.19 -5.05
CA ALA A 3 16.34 11.62 -4.79
C ALA A 3 16.34 10.09 -4.65
N TYR A 4 15.25 9.52 -4.10
CA TYR A 4 15.04 8.07 -4.05
C TYR A 4 14.93 7.46 -5.47
N LEU A 5 14.15 8.09 -6.36
CA LEU A 5 13.99 7.60 -7.74
C LEU A 5 15.30 7.70 -8.54
N GLU A 6 16.05 8.79 -8.35
CA GLU A 6 17.37 8.94 -8.96
C GLU A 6 18.32 7.83 -8.50
N CYS A 7 18.36 7.56 -7.19
CA CYS A 7 19.15 6.48 -6.62
C CYS A 7 18.76 5.10 -7.18
N VAL A 8 17.47 4.79 -7.27
CA VAL A 8 16.97 3.53 -7.85
C VAL A 8 17.43 3.38 -9.30
N LYS A 9 17.32 4.43 -10.12
CA LYS A 9 17.75 4.40 -11.52
C LYS A 9 19.27 4.25 -11.67
N THR A 10 20.05 4.81 -10.75
CA THR A 10 21.51 4.68 -10.76
C THR A 10 21.95 3.27 -10.35
N ILE A 11 21.34 2.69 -9.31
CA ILE A 11 21.76 1.39 -8.78
C ILE A 11 21.20 0.22 -9.61
N PHE A 12 19.98 0.37 -10.13
CA PHE A 12 19.25 -0.68 -10.84
C PHE A 12 18.70 -0.17 -12.18
N PRO A 13 19.57 0.14 -13.16
CA PRO A 13 19.15 0.70 -14.45
C PRO A 13 18.24 -0.22 -15.27
N GLU A 14 18.31 -1.53 -15.03
CA GLU A 14 17.50 -2.57 -15.69
C GLU A 14 16.07 -2.70 -15.15
N ILE A 15 15.77 -2.11 -13.98
CA ILE A 15 14.45 -2.23 -13.37
C ILE A 15 13.49 -1.21 -13.97
N SER A 16 12.37 -1.72 -14.49
CA SER A 16 11.24 -0.88 -14.92
C SER A 16 10.55 -0.22 -13.74
N TRP A 17 10.05 1.00 -13.96
CA TRP A 17 9.27 1.72 -12.95
C TRP A 17 8.04 0.92 -12.53
N GLN A 18 7.88 0.77 -11.21
CA GLN A 18 6.74 0.11 -10.60
C GLN A 18 5.77 1.16 -10.05
N PRO A 19 4.48 0.83 -9.90
CA PRO A 19 3.51 1.73 -9.27
C PRO A 19 3.97 2.24 -7.91
N ASN A 20 4.69 1.44 -7.13
CA ASN A 20 5.25 1.85 -5.83
C ASN A 20 6.27 2.98 -5.96
N HIS A 21 7.05 3.04 -7.04
CA HIS A 21 7.98 4.14 -7.31
C HIS A 21 7.20 5.44 -7.56
N HIS A 22 6.10 5.37 -8.30
CA HIS A 22 5.21 6.52 -8.49
C HIS A 22 4.52 6.92 -7.18
N ALA A 23 3.97 5.96 -6.44
CA ALA A 23 3.31 6.18 -5.16
C ALA A 23 4.23 6.85 -4.13
N SER A 24 5.53 6.56 -4.17
CA SER A 24 6.51 7.23 -3.32
C SER A 24 6.49 8.75 -3.48
N LEU A 25 6.18 9.27 -4.68
CA LEU A 25 6.13 10.71 -4.93
C LEU A 25 4.98 11.42 -4.22
N HIS A 26 3.96 10.68 -3.80
CA HIS A 26 2.74 11.20 -3.17
C HIS A 26 2.68 10.94 -1.67
N LEU A 27 3.75 10.43 -1.06
CA LEU A 27 3.75 10.11 0.37
C LEU A 27 3.45 11.33 1.25
N ASP A 28 3.94 12.51 0.89
CA ASP A 28 3.63 13.75 1.60
C ASP A 28 2.15 14.12 1.47
N GLU A 29 1.59 14.06 0.27
CA GLU A 29 0.16 14.32 0.02
C GLU A 29 -0.72 13.34 0.83
N PHE A 30 -0.39 12.05 0.78
CA PHE A 30 -1.13 11.01 1.48
C PHE A 30 -1.04 11.14 3.00
N LEU A 31 0.11 11.52 3.54
CA LEU A 31 0.25 11.78 4.98
C LEU A 31 -0.61 12.97 5.42
N HIS A 32 -0.72 14.02 4.59
CA HIS A 32 -1.58 15.16 4.89
C HIS A 32 -3.07 14.80 4.81
N MET A 33 -3.48 14.02 3.80
CA MET A 33 -4.89 13.68 3.59
C MET A 33 -5.41 12.57 4.51
N TYR A 34 -4.60 11.53 4.72
CA TYR A 34 -5.04 10.29 5.37
C TYR A 34 -4.40 10.05 6.73
N GLY A 35 -3.49 10.96 7.15
CA GLY A 35 -2.76 10.84 8.40
C GLY A 35 -1.71 9.72 8.36
N PRO A 36 -1.32 9.19 9.54
CA PRO A 36 -0.20 8.24 9.65
C PRO A 36 -0.36 7.01 8.75
N MET A 37 0.71 6.69 8.02
CA MET A 37 0.74 5.59 7.03
C MET A 37 0.27 4.23 7.60
N HIS A 38 0.51 3.96 8.88
CA HIS A 38 0.06 2.74 9.55
C HIS A 38 -1.46 2.52 9.49
N GLY A 39 -2.26 3.58 9.45
CA GLY A 39 -3.73 3.48 9.45
C GLY A 39 -4.31 2.95 8.14
N TRP A 40 -3.65 3.22 7.01
CA TRP A 40 -4.18 2.93 5.69
C TRP A 40 -3.31 1.98 4.85
N TRP A 41 -2.00 1.95 5.08
CA TRP A 41 -1.07 1.08 4.34
C TRP A 41 -0.91 -0.32 4.95
N MET A 42 -1.32 -0.53 6.21
CA MET A 42 -1.15 -1.82 6.89
C MET A 42 -2.26 -2.83 6.52
N PHE A 43 -2.72 -2.82 5.27
CA PHE A 43 -3.71 -3.78 4.77
C PHE A 43 -4.93 -3.93 5.70
N PRO A 44 -5.58 -2.82 6.12
CA PRO A 44 -6.67 -2.88 7.09
C PRO A 44 -7.84 -3.71 6.55
N PHE A 45 -8.10 -3.64 5.25
CA PHE A 45 -9.16 -4.39 4.61
C PHE A 45 -8.86 -5.89 4.57
N GLU A 46 -7.63 -6.30 4.25
CA GLU A 46 -7.22 -7.69 4.24
C GLU A 46 -7.28 -8.31 5.64
N ARG A 47 -6.95 -7.53 6.68
CA ARG A 47 -7.15 -7.93 8.07
C ARG A 47 -8.62 -8.18 8.37
N VAL A 48 -9.50 -7.25 7.99
CA VAL A 48 -10.95 -7.39 8.16
C VAL A 48 -11.50 -8.58 7.38
N ILE A 49 -11.06 -8.79 6.13
CA ILE A 49 -11.41 -9.95 5.31
C ILE A 49 -10.98 -11.24 6.02
N GLY A 50 -9.76 -11.29 6.55
CA GLY A 50 -9.27 -12.44 7.32
C GLY A 50 -10.10 -12.72 8.59
N SER A 51 -10.59 -11.67 9.27
CA SER A 51 -11.52 -11.82 10.39
C SER A 51 -12.89 -12.33 9.94
N LEU A 52 -13.43 -11.81 8.83
CA LEU A 52 -14.69 -12.24 8.24
C LEU A 52 -14.65 -13.71 7.82
N GLN A 53 -13.56 -14.15 7.18
CA GLN A 53 -13.36 -15.55 6.79
C GLN A 53 -13.36 -16.52 7.98
N LYS A 54 -12.96 -16.06 9.16
CA LYS A 54 -12.96 -16.85 10.40
C LYS A 54 -14.30 -16.79 11.14
N THR A 55 -15.23 -15.95 10.69
CA THR A 55 -16.55 -15.84 11.29
C THR A 55 -17.39 -17.04 10.88
N ASN A 56 -18.05 -17.66 11.85
CA ASN A 56 -18.86 -18.85 11.61
C ASN A 56 -20.16 -18.44 10.91
N THR A 57 -20.18 -18.56 9.58
CA THR A 57 -21.38 -18.34 8.77
C THR A 57 -22.07 -19.68 8.57
N ASN A 58 -23.41 -19.74 8.61
CA ASN A 58 -24.14 -21.00 8.39
C ASN A 58 -24.14 -21.47 6.92
N HIS A 59 -23.24 -20.92 6.09
CA HIS A 59 -23.15 -21.08 4.65
C HIS A 59 -24.46 -20.84 3.87
N LYS A 60 -25.44 -20.15 4.46
CA LYS A 60 -26.62 -19.67 3.73
C LYS A 60 -26.32 -18.30 3.17
N ILE A 61 -26.39 -18.21 1.86
CA ILE A 61 -26.56 -16.93 1.18
C ILE A 61 -28.01 -16.52 1.46
N GLY A 62 -28.20 -15.29 1.96
CA GLY A 62 -29.51 -14.72 2.25
C GLY A 62 -30.39 -14.65 1.01
#